data_AF-Q66U52-F1
#
_entry.id   AF-Q66U52-F1
#
_cell.length_a   1.000
_cell.length_b   1.000
_cell.length_c   1.000
_cell.angle_alpha   90.00
_cell.angle_beta   90.00
_cell.angle_gamma   90.00
#
_symmetry.space_group_name_H-M   'P 1'
#
loop_
_entity.id
_entity.type
_entity.pdbx_description
1 polymer ?
#
loop_
_entity_poly.entity_id
_entity_poly.type
_entity_poly.pdbx_seq_one_letter_code
_entity_poly.pdbx_strand_id
1 'polypeptide(L)'
;MIKVTLFLFLFGVSFLFESSNAQCLQCDSGTNATCVNPDGASGARACSNGAQCYVRVVDDGRVLRGCQSELPDTAKENCSDKEDEVTCKLCNFNACNAGLFPHHRIFCHFCDERNSNRNCSLAIEGTPSPCRTFLANDKCIVRKEGDHVIRQCLSDYEDCSKEKSCKVCDSHGM
;
A
#
# COMPACT_ATOMS: atom_id res chain seq x y z
N MET A 1 7.08 -74.20 16.50
CA MET A 1 6.17 -73.03 16.51
C MET A 1 6.89 -71.86 17.17
N ILE A 2 7.52 -71.01 16.36
CA ILE A 2 8.18 -69.78 16.81
C ILE A 2 7.12 -68.68 16.73
N LYS A 3 6.64 -68.17 17.87
CA LYS A 3 5.77 -66.99 17.92
C LYS A 3 6.64 -65.76 17.70
N VAL A 4 6.71 -65.32 16.45
CA VAL A 4 7.22 -63.99 16.10
C VAL A 4 6.19 -62.98 16.64
N THR A 5 6.57 -62.27 17.70
CA THR A 5 5.76 -61.17 18.24
C THR A 5 6.09 -59.93 17.42
N LEU A 6 5.16 -59.55 16.54
CA LEU A 6 5.27 -58.39 15.66
C LEU A 6 5.08 -57.11 16.47
N PHE A 7 6.17 -56.35 16.69
CA PHE A 7 6.09 -55.00 17.25
C PHE A 7 5.57 -54.03 16.17
N LEU A 8 4.30 -53.63 16.29
CA LEU A 8 3.73 -52.52 15.52
C LEU A 8 4.23 -51.20 16.10
N PHE A 9 5.30 -50.65 15.52
CA PHE A 9 5.64 -49.24 15.72
C PHE A 9 4.62 -48.38 14.99
N LEU A 10 3.63 -47.87 15.73
CA LEU A 10 2.83 -46.73 15.30
C LEU A 10 3.72 -45.49 15.33
N PHE A 11 4.52 -45.29 14.28
CA PHE A 11 5.10 -43.99 14.00
C PHE A 11 3.95 -43.08 13.55
N GLY A 12 3.25 -42.50 14.54
CA GLY A 12 2.43 -41.34 14.30
C GLY A 12 3.35 -40.27 13.74
N VAL A 13 3.25 -40.01 12.44
CA VAL A 13 3.90 -38.86 11.80
C VAL A 13 3.28 -37.64 12.47
N SER A 14 3.95 -37.16 13.50
CA SER A 14 3.64 -35.88 14.11
C SER A 14 4.05 -34.86 13.06
N PHE A 15 3.10 -34.47 12.21
CA PHE A 15 3.26 -33.29 11.38
C PHE A 15 3.45 -32.13 12.35
N LEU A 16 4.70 -31.76 12.58
CA LEU A 16 5.03 -30.46 13.14
C LEU A 16 4.49 -29.48 12.11
N PHE A 17 3.30 -28.91 12.37
CA PHE A 17 2.84 -27.75 11.64
C PHE A 17 3.82 -26.64 11.98
N GLU A 18 4.81 -26.49 11.13
CA GLU A 18 5.74 -25.37 11.16
C GLU A 18 4.87 -24.14 10.89
N SER A 19 4.50 -23.44 11.96
CA SER A 19 3.80 -22.17 11.89
C SER A 19 4.64 -21.25 11.02
N SER A 20 4.30 -21.14 9.74
CA SER A 20 4.94 -20.17 8.86
C SER A 20 4.54 -18.79 9.38
N ASN A 21 5.45 -18.17 10.14
CA ASN A 21 5.28 -16.77 10.49
C ASN A 21 5.37 -15.99 9.18
N ALA A 22 4.23 -15.50 8.69
CA ALA A 22 4.20 -14.67 7.49
C ALA A 22 5.16 -13.50 7.68
N GLN A 23 6.04 -13.29 6.70
CA GLN A 23 6.88 -12.09 6.67
C GLN A 23 6.05 -10.96 6.08
N CYS A 24 5.75 -9.94 6.88
CA CYS A 24 4.92 -8.82 6.45
C CYS A 24 5.76 -7.61 6.14
N LEU A 25 5.39 -6.87 5.09
CA LEU A 25 5.87 -5.50 4.94
C LEU A 25 5.27 -4.66 6.06
N GLN A 26 6.09 -3.77 6.63
CA GLN A 26 5.67 -2.94 7.75
C GLN A 26 6.17 -1.51 7.53
N CYS A 27 5.26 -0.60 7.18
CA CYS A 27 5.61 0.76 6.80
C CYS A 27 4.40 1.70 6.92
N ASP A 28 4.70 2.99 6.88
CA ASP A 28 3.73 4.09 6.88
C ASP A 28 4.00 4.99 5.67
N SER A 29 2.99 5.20 4.82
CA SER A 29 3.17 6.06 3.65
C SER A 29 3.44 7.51 4.00
N GLY A 30 3.10 7.97 5.21
CA GLY A 30 3.38 9.31 5.74
C GLY A 30 4.85 9.58 6.05
N THR A 31 5.65 8.53 6.30
CA THR A 31 7.11 8.65 6.46
C THR A 31 7.88 8.06 5.28
N ASN A 32 7.30 7.13 4.52
CA ASN A 32 7.92 6.51 3.36
C ASN A 32 6.94 6.35 2.19
N ALA A 33 7.08 7.17 1.15
CA ALA A 33 6.22 7.14 -0.03
C ALA A 33 6.18 5.77 -0.74
N THR A 34 7.24 4.96 -0.67
CA THR A 34 7.24 3.62 -1.30
C THR A 34 6.25 2.66 -0.66
N CYS A 35 5.77 2.95 0.56
CA CYS A 35 4.76 2.15 1.25
C CYS A 35 3.42 2.09 0.49
N VAL A 36 3.15 3.06 -0.39
CA VAL A 36 1.98 3.05 -1.29
C VAL A 36 2.03 1.87 -2.28
N ASN A 37 3.20 1.61 -2.85
CA ASN A 37 3.41 0.57 -3.85
C ASN A 37 4.79 -0.09 -3.67
N PRO A 38 4.98 -0.92 -2.63
CA PRO A 38 6.23 -1.63 -2.41
C PRO A 38 6.45 -2.64 -3.53
N ASP A 39 7.66 -2.64 -4.09
CA ASP A 39 8.07 -3.61 -5.10
C ASP A 39 8.62 -4.88 -4.43
N GLY A 40 7.78 -5.92 -4.39
CA GLY A 40 8.13 -7.23 -3.84
C GLY A 40 8.25 -7.27 -2.32
N ALA A 41 9.14 -8.13 -1.83
CA ALA A 41 9.25 -8.50 -0.41
C ALA A 41 10.36 -7.74 0.36
N SER A 42 11.04 -6.79 -0.29
CA SER A 42 12.16 -6.06 0.30
C SER A 42 11.74 -5.34 1.59
N GLY A 43 12.39 -5.67 2.70
CA GLY A 43 12.07 -5.11 4.02
C GLY A 43 10.92 -5.80 4.76
N ALA A 44 10.40 -6.92 4.24
CA ALA A 44 9.43 -7.74 4.96
C ALA A 44 10.10 -8.38 6.19
N ARG A 45 9.39 -8.34 7.33
CA ARG A 45 9.86 -8.86 8.62
C ARG A 45 8.79 -9.73 9.26
N ALA A 46 9.23 -10.73 10.01
CA ALA A 46 8.34 -11.65 10.72
C ALA A 46 7.51 -10.91 11.78
N CYS A 47 6.27 -11.36 11.97
CA CYS A 47 5.41 -10.90 13.06
C CYS A 47 5.76 -11.62 14.36
N SER A 48 5.77 -10.90 15.48
CA SER A 48 6.05 -11.49 16.80
C SER A 48 4.95 -12.45 17.25
N ASN A 49 3.70 -12.14 16.89
CA ASN A 49 2.52 -12.94 17.14
C ASN A 49 1.65 -12.90 15.88
N GLY A 50 1.15 -14.04 15.41
CA GLY A 50 0.20 -14.10 14.30
C GLY A 50 0.81 -14.38 12.93
N ALA A 51 0.00 -15.03 12.08
CA ALA A 51 0.39 -15.49 10.75
C ALA A 51 -0.17 -14.60 9.62
N GLN A 52 -0.70 -13.42 9.94
CA GLN A 52 -1.39 -12.55 8.98
C GLN A 52 -0.78 -11.15 8.91
N CYS A 53 -0.67 -10.64 7.70
CA CYS A 53 -0.31 -9.27 7.38
C CYS A 53 -1.58 -8.45 7.12
N TYR A 54 -1.50 -7.15 7.36
CA TYR A 54 -2.49 -6.19 6.89
C TYR A 54 -1.88 -5.18 5.92
N VAL A 55 -2.74 -4.63 5.06
CA VAL A 55 -2.55 -3.33 4.42
C VAL A 55 -3.85 -2.55 4.56
N ARG A 56 -3.78 -1.27 4.93
CA ARG A 56 -4.97 -0.44 5.10
C ARG A 56 -4.74 1.01 4.73
N VAL A 57 -5.81 1.71 4.42
CA VAL A 57 -5.90 3.17 4.42
C VAL A 57 -6.41 3.62 5.79
N VAL A 58 -5.82 4.68 6.33
CA VAL A 58 -6.30 5.37 7.53
C VAL A 58 -7.02 6.68 7.16
N ASP A 59 -7.69 7.31 8.12
CA ASP A 59 -8.62 8.43 7.87
C ASP A 59 -8.00 9.62 7.11
N ASP A 60 -6.69 9.85 7.26
CA ASP A 60 -5.94 10.88 6.53
C ASP A 60 -5.44 10.43 5.14
N GLY A 61 -5.91 9.28 4.64
CA GLY A 61 -5.59 8.73 3.33
C GLY A 61 -4.22 8.05 3.24
N ARG A 62 -3.45 7.94 4.33
CA ARG A 62 -2.18 7.20 4.32
C ARG A 62 -2.38 5.69 4.25
N VAL A 63 -1.39 5.01 3.68
CA VAL A 63 -1.32 3.55 3.62
C VAL A 63 -0.43 3.05 4.74
N LEU A 64 -0.97 2.17 5.58
CA LEU A 64 -0.24 1.46 6.61
C LEU A 64 -0.16 -0.03 6.27
N ARG A 65 1.01 -0.62 6.52
CA ARG A 65 1.26 -2.05 6.39
C ARG A 65 1.86 -2.56 7.67
N GLY A 66 1.52 -3.78 8.07
CA GLY A 66 2.01 -4.35 9.32
C GLY A 66 1.49 -5.74 9.60
N CYS A 67 1.67 -6.18 10.84
CA CYS A 67 1.16 -7.44 11.34
C CYS A 67 -0.26 -7.26 11.86
N GLN A 68 -1.17 -8.19 11.54
CA GLN A 68 -2.58 -8.12 11.98
C GLN A 68 -2.71 -8.08 13.51
N SER A 69 -1.77 -8.71 14.22
CA SER A 69 -1.72 -8.70 15.69
C SER A 69 -1.44 -7.34 16.31
N GLU A 70 -0.86 -6.41 15.55
CA GLU A 70 -0.55 -5.04 15.98
C GLU A 70 -1.74 -4.08 15.78
N LEU A 71 -2.80 -4.53 15.10
CA LEU A 71 -4.01 -3.73 14.93
C LEU A 71 -4.83 -3.68 16.23
N PRO A 72 -5.47 -2.53 16.54
CA PRO A 72 -6.56 -2.48 17.51
C PRO A 72 -7.71 -3.41 17.12
N ASP A 73 -8.50 -3.90 18.07
CA ASP A 73 -9.54 -4.90 17.79
C ASP A 73 -10.61 -4.39 16.82
N THR A 74 -11.03 -3.12 16.94
CA THR A 74 -11.95 -2.49 15.98
C THR A 74 -11.38 -2.46 14.56
N ALA A 75 -10.08 -2.25 14.41
CA ALA A 75 -9.41 -2.28 13.12
C ALA A 75 -9.32 -3.70 12.55
N LYS A 76 -9.12 -4.72 13.40
CA LYS A 76 -9.14 -6.12 12.97
C LYS A 76 -10.50 -6.53 12.44
N GLU A 77 -11.57 -6.09 13.11
CA GLU A 77 -12.95 -6.33 12.69
C GLU A 77 -13.22 -5.72 11.31
N ASN A 78 -12.91 -4.43 11.13
CA ASN A 78 -13.09 -3.74 9.83
C ASN A 78 -12.31 -4.44 8.70
N CYS A 79 -11.05 -4.79 8.95
CA CYS A 79 -10.20 -5.47 7.96
C CYS A 79 -10.62 -6.92 7.66
N SER A 80 -11.48 -7.50 8.48
CA SER A 80 -12.04 -8.84 8.27
C SER A 80 -13.34 -8.80 7.47
N ASP A 81 -13.92 -7.61 7.27
CA ASP A 81 -15.06 -7.40 6.41
C ASP A 81 -14.65 -7.54 4.94
N LYS A 82 -15.30 -8.45 4.22
CA LYS A 82 -15.04 -8.68 2.80
C LYS A 82 -15.51 -7.52 1.92
N GLU A 83 -16.40 -6.67 2.42
CA GLU A 83 -16.83 -5.48 1.70
C GLU A 83 -15.77 -4.36 1.77
N ASP A 84 -14.86 -4.40 2.74
CA ASP A 84 -13.82 -3.39 2.97
C ASP A 84 -12.46 -3.72 2.30
N GLU A 85 -12.41 -4.68 1.36
CA GLU A 85 -11.17 -5.00 0.62
C GLU A 85 -10.55 -3.80 -0.13
N VAL A 86 -11.34 -2.74 -0.28
CA VAL A 86 -10.97 -1.43 -0.85
C VAL A 86 -10.05 -0.65 0.09
N THR A 87 -10.35 -0.59 1.39
CA THR A 87 -9.60 0.24 2.35
C THR A 87 -8.84 -0.56 3.40
N CYS A 88 -9.13 -1.84 3.57
CA CYS A 88 -8.29 -2.74 4.33
C CYS A 88 -8.28 -4.18 3.79
N LYS A 89 -7.13 -4.85 3.87
CA LYS A 89 -6.98 -6.25 3.47
C LYS A 89 -6.09 -7.01 4.44
N LEU A 90 -6.53 -8.22 4.79
CA LEU A 90 -5.72 -9.23 5.50
C LEU A 90 -5.26 -10.34 4.55
N CYS A 91 -4.07 -10.88 4.78
CA CYS A 91 -3.52 -12.00 4.00
C CYS A 91 -2.47 -12.77 4.81
N ASN A 92 -2.17 -14.01 4.42
CA ASN A 92 -1.42 -14.97 5.26
C ASN A 92 -0.27 -15.70 4.56
N PHE A 93 0.42 -15.02 3.63
CA PHE A 93 1.64 -15.53 2.99
C PHE A 93 2.73 -14.46 2.96
N ASN A 94 3.96 -14.87 2.66
CA ASN A 94 5.12 -13.96 2.69
C ASN A 94 4.93 -12.76 1.75
N ALA A 95 5.13 -11.57 2.30
CA ALA A 95 4.96 -10.27 1.65
C ALA A 95 3.62 -10.12 0.90
N CYS A 96 2.58 -10.80 1.36
CA CYS A 96 1.26 -10.77 0.71
C CYS A 96 0.62 -9.37 0.70
N ASN A 97 1.05 -8.53 1.65
CA ASN A 97 0.67 -7.15 1.76
C ASN A 97 1.64 -6.25 1.00
N ALA A 98 2.15 -6.65 -0.17
CA ALA A 98 2.93 -5.81 -1.09
C ALA A 98 2.05 -5.19 -2.20
N GLY A 99 2.69 -4.49 -3.15
CA GLY A 99 2.02 -3.91 -4.32
C GLY A 99 1.14 -2.71 -4.01
N LEU A 100 0.61 -2.09 -5.06
CA LEU A 100 -0.19 -0.87 -4.98
C LEU A 100 -1.42 -1.07 -4.11
N PHE A 101 -1.64 -0.16 -3.15
CA PHE A 101 -2.87 -0.13 -2.36
C PHE A 101 -3.37 1.31 -2.11
N PRO A 102 -4.69 1.55 -2.18
CA PRO A 102 -5.69 0.73 -2.87
C PRO A 102 -5.39 0.60 -4.37
N HIS A 103 -5.84 -0.49 -5.01
CA HIS A 103 -5.48 -0.79 -6.41
C HIS A 103 -6.03 0.20 -7.44
N HIS A 104 -7.12 0.89 -7.12
CA HIS A 104 -7.84 1.81 -8.02
C HIS A 104 -7.47 3.28 -7.81
N ARG A 105 -6.43 3.57 -7.03
CA ARG A 105 -6.00 4.95 -6.78
C ARG A 105 -5.47 5.62 -8.05
N ILE A 106 -5.64 6.94 -8.16
CA ILE A 106 -5.17 7.69 -9.32
C ILE A 106 -3.63 7.77 -9.37
N PHE A 107 -3.12 7.87 -10.59
CA PHE A 107 -1.72 8.07 -10.91
C PHE A 107 -1.58 9.44 -11.56
N CYS A 108 -0.63 10.24 -11.08
CA CYS A 108 -0.37 11.59 -11.57
C CYS A 108 1.12 11.76 -11.90
N HIS A 109 1.40 12.76 -12.73
CA HIS A 109 2.78 13.21 -12.91
C HIS A 109 3.14 14.20 -11.81
N PHE A 110 4.31 13.99 -11.21
CA PHE A 110 4.84 14.87 -10.17
C PHE A 110 6.00 15.67 -10.75
N CYS A 111 5.89 16.99 -10.69
CA CYS A 111 6.90 17.90 -11.20
C CYS A 111 6.76 19.26 -10.50
N ASP A 112 7.87 19.87 -10.11
CA ASP A 112 7.90 21.21 -9.52
C ASP A 112 9.12 21.96 -10.07
N GLU A 113 8.89 22.95 -10.94
CA GLU A 113 9.95 23.74 -11.59
C GLU A 113 10.75 24.62 -10.59
N ARG A 114 10.28 24.79 -9.35
CA ARG A 114 11.04 25.51 -8.31
C ARG A 114 12.19 24.69 -7.76
N ASN A 115 11.97 23.38 -7.70
CA ASN A 115 12.83 22.42 -7.01
C ASN A 115 13.53 21.45 -7.97
N SER A 116 13.31 21.60 -9.28
CA SER A 116 13.89 20.72 -10.29
C SER A 116 14.30 21.51 -11.53
N ASN A 117 15.37 21.07 -12.20
CA ASN A 117 15.75 21.58 -13.53
C ASN A 117 14.84 21.04 -14.65
N ARG A 118 13.66 20.50 -14.30
CA ARG A 118 12.70 19.95 -15.27
C ARG A 118 11.80 21.07 -15.75
N ASN A 119 11.38 20.97 -17.01
CA ASN A 119 10.37 21.87 -17.56
C ASN A 119 9.02 21.14 -17.51
N CYS A 120 8.25 21.40 -16.45
CA CYS A 120 6.93 20.83 -16.22
C CYS A 120 5.86 21.42 -17.17
N SER A 121 6.16 22.55 -17.82
CA SER A 121 5.31 23.20 -18.82
C SER A 121 5.33 22.54 -20.21
N LEU A 122 6.35 21.73 -20.52
CA LEU A 122 6.45 20.96 -21.75
C LEU A 122 5.70 19.61 -21.66
N ALA A 123 5.85 18.78 -22.70
CA ALA A 123 5.28 17.44 -22.75
C ALA A 123 5.64 16.64 -21.50
N ILE A 124 4.67 15.83 -21.05
CA ILE A 124 4.81 15.00 -19.88
C ILE A 124 5.92 13.96 -20.12
N GLU A 125 7.07 14.12 -19.47
CA GLU A 125 8.15 13.13 -19.49
C GLU A 125 8.08 12.22 -18.26
N GLY A 126 8.30 10.92 -18.49
CA GLY A 126 8.34 9.88 -17.44
C GLY A 126 7.00 9.17 -17.23
N THR A 127 7.00 8.19 -16.33
CA THR A 127 5.80 7.43 -15.94
C THR A 127 5.11 8.10 -14.75
N PRO A 128 3.77 8.21 -14.76
CA PRO A 128 3.06 8.74 -13.60
C PRO A 128 3.25 7.80 -12.40
N SER A 129 3.16 8.38 -11.21
CA SER A 129 3.25 7.64 -9.94
C SER A 129 1.92 7.75 -9.20
N PRO A 130 1.58 6.80 -8.31
CA PRO A 130 0.35 6.90 -7.55
C PRO A 130 0.39 8.12 -6.64
N CYS A 131 -0.77 8.76 -6.42
CA CYS A 131 -0.90 9.76 -5.36
C CYS A 131 -0.47 9.17 -4.03
N ARG A 132 0.08 9.99 -3.13
CA ARG A 132 0.55 9.49 -1.83
C ARG A 132 -0.62 9.28 -0.88
N THR A 133 -1.46 10.29 -0.77
CA THR A 133 -2.75 10.27 -0.07
C THR A 133 -3.79 9.59 -0.94
N PHE A 134 -4.62 8.74 -0.35
CA PHE A 134 -5.74 8.12 -1.04
C PHE A 134 -7.01 8.93 -0.79
N LEU A 135 -7.59 9.45 -1.87
CA LEU A 135 -8.97 9.91 -1.93
C LEU A 135 -9.66 9.20 -3.10
N ALA A 136 -10.85 8.65 -2.89
CA ALA A 136 -11.55 7.85 -3.90
C ALA A 136 -11.80 8.63 -5.21
N ASN A 137 -11.98 9.94 -5.12
CA ASN A 137 -12.20 10.84 -6.26
C ASN A 137 -11.04 11.83 -6.45
N ASP A 138 -9.81 11.43 -6.06
CA ASP A 138 -8.63 12.26 -6.28
C ASP A 138 -8.41 12.51 -7.78
N LYS A 139 -7.76 13.63 -8.09
CA LYS A 139 -7.52 14.09 -9.45
C LYS A 139 -6.09 14.57 -9.59
N CYS A 140 -5.59 14.63 -10.81
CA CYS A 140 -4.31 15.28 -11.08
C CYS A 140 -4.57 16.77 -11.29
N ILE A 141 -3.60 17.61 -10.90
CA ILE A 141 -3.67 19.05 -11.14
C ILE A 141 -2.40 19.56 -11.81
N VAL A 142 -2.55 20.64 -12.55
CA VAL A 142 -1.45 21.48 -13.04
C VAL A 142 -1.70 22.90 -12.56
N ARG A 143 -0.76 23.47 -11.83
CA ARG A 143 -0.87 24.84 -11.32
C ARG A 143 0.36 25.66 -11.64
N LYS A 144 0.16 26.97 -11.76
CA LYS A 144 1.24 27.95 -11.90
C LYS A 144 1.42 28.70 -10.58
N GLU A 145 2.64 28.74 -10.06
CA GLU A 145 3.04 29.55 -8.92
C GLU A 145 4.15 30.51 -9.36
N GLY A 146 3.80 31.79 -9.53
CA GLY A 146 4.68 32.75 -10.21
C GLY A 146 4.91 32.34 -11.66
N ASP A 147 6.15 32.02 -12.02
CA ASP A 147 6.54 31.51 -13.33
C ASP A 147 6.81 30.01 -13.38
N HIS A 148 6.60 29.31 -12.26
CA HIS A 148 6.86 27.88 -12.14
C HIS A 148 5.57 27.07 -12.31
N VAL A 149 5.63 26.02 -13.13
CA VAL A 149 4.59 25.02 -13.29
C VAL A 149 4.80 23.88 -12.31
N ILE A 150 3.71 23.43 -11.69
CA ILE A 150 3.71 22.36 -10.70
C ILE A 150 2.61 21.37 -11.07
N ARG A 151 2.97 20.09 -11.14
CA ARG A 151 2.06 18.95 -11.35
C ARG A 151 2.08 18.07 -10.11
N GLN A 152 0.91 17.75 -9.60
CA GLN A 152 0.73 16.99 -8.36
C GLN A 152 -0.70 16.46 -8.27
N CYS A 153 -1.03 15.78 -7.17
CA CYS A 153 -2.39 15.36 -6.90
C CYS A 153 -3.21 16.53 -6.33
N LEU A 154 -4.53 16.50 -6.54
CA LEU A 154 -5.47 17.45 -5.96
C LEU A 154 -5.47 17.34 -4.44
N SER A 155 -5.35 16.13 -3.90
CA SER A 155 -5.17 15.87 -2.46
C SER A 155 -3.95 16.56 -1.84
N ASP A 156 -2.95 16.91 -2.64
CA ASP A 156 -1.77 17.66 -2.18
C ASP A 156 -1.98 19.19 -2.25
N TYR A 157 -3.04 19.68 -2.91
CA TYR A 157 -3.39 21.11 -3.03
C TYR A 157 -4.88 21.31 -3.34
N GLU A 158 -5.71 21.21 -2.30
CA GLU A 158 -7.18 21.20 -2.41
C GLU A 158 -7.77 22.54 -2.93
N ASP A 159 -7.05 23.64 -2.76
CA ASP A 159 -7.49 24.97 -3.20
C ASP A 159 -7.45 25.17 -4.72
N CYS A 160 -6.94 24.21 -5.48
CA CYS A 160 -6.86 24.27 -6.95
C CYS A 160 -8.17 24.74 -7.61
N SER A 161 -9.32 24.22 -7.17
CA SER A 161 -10.61 24.56 -7.78
C SER A 161 -11.02 26.03 -7.60
N LYS A 162 -10.38 26.76 -6.68
CA LYS A 162 -10.62 28.17 -6.40
C LYS A 162 -9.66 29.10 -7.16
N GLU A 163 -8.60 28.55 -7.75
CA GLU A 163 -7.52 29.33 -8.37
C GLU A 163 -7.58 29.32 -9.89
N LYS A 164 -7.52 30.52 -10.49
CA LYS A 164 -7.49 30.65 -11.95
C LYS A 164 -6.23 30.05 -12.58
N SER A 165 -5.12 30.07 -11.84
CA SER A 165 -3.81 29.52 -12.20
C SER A 165 -3.70 28.02 -12.01
N CYS A 166 -4.76 27.35 -11.53
CA CYS A 166 -4.79 25.91 -11.37
C CYS A 166 -5.83 25.27 -12.29
N LYS A 167 -5.50 24.08 -12.80
CA LYS A 167 -6.36 23.26 -13.65
C LYS A 167 -6.39 21.85 -13.09
N VAL A 168 -7.60 21.33 -12.96
CA VAL A 168 -7.85 19.93 -12.62
C VAL A 168 -7.90 19.13 -13.91
N CYS A 169 -7.19 18.01 -13.94
CA CYS A 169 -7.16 17.04 -15.02
C CYS A 169 -8.09 15.88 -14.66
N ASP A 170 -8.99 15.50 -15.57
CA ASP A 170 -9.97 14.44 -15.32
C ASP A 170 -9.48 13.02 -15.69
N SER A 171 -8.24 12.89 -16.19
CA SER A 171 -7.66 11.65 -16.68
C SER A 171 -6.46 11.18 -15.84
N HIS A 172 -6.35 9.85 -15.70
CA HIS A 172 -5.17 9.21 -15.11
C HIS A 172 -3.91 9.56 -15.94
N GLY A 173 -2.84 9.99 -15.25
CA GLY A 173 -1.56 10.28 -15.89
C GLY A 173 -1.54 11.57 -16.72
N MET A 174 -2.36 12.58 -16.42
CA MET A 174 -2.31 13.90 -17.07
C MET A 174 -1.94 15.04 -16.12
#